data_AF-A0AAN8W2J1-F1
#
_entry.id   AF-A0AAN8W2J1-F1
#
_cell.length_a   1.000
_cell.length_b   1.000
_cell.length_c   1.000
_cell.angle_alpha   90.00
_cell.angle_beta   90.00
_cell.angle_gamma   90.00
#
_symmetry.space_group_name_H-M   'P 1'
#
loop_
_entity.id
_entity.type
_entity.pdbx_description
1 polymer ?
#
loop_
_entity_poly.entity_id
_entity_poly.type
_entity_poly.pdbx_seq_one_letter_code
_entity_poly.pdbx_strand_id
1 'polypeptide(L)'
;MVTTVATNALLERKDERIAICVTRDFRDLQQIGNQAHQNIFDLTEIIEVDERIELILGLEKRHSSESVIKGISGDLVRVVRPLNEEAALKPLIKRLLEKGISCSAVVLMHSYTYPQHEILVEKLALNLGLRHVSLCPALTLMVRALPRGLTASVDAYVVPFDEGLSKVNVLFMQSDGGLAAESRFSGHKAVLSGPAERPLIVFDMGGKSTDVSRYAEIAGAIIQAPQLDINTVAVGGYVIPDYFPSIFGPNDDQPLEVKETRENFDDLAKPINSYRKSQDQSGKDMTVQKIALGFVNVANETMRRPIRQWTEIKGHETRNHALACFCGAGPQHACAIARSLGMK
;
A
#
# COMPACT_ATOMS: atom_id res chain seq x y z
N MET A 1 14.05 9.92 -5.60
CA MET A 1 12.75 9.87 -6.30
C MET A 1 11.71 9.37 -5.33
N VAL A 2 10.61 10.11 -5.20
CA VAL A 2 9.39 9.71 -4.47
C VAL A 2 8.36 9.39 -5.52
N THR A 3 7.72 8.22 -5.46
CA THR A 3 6.78 7.77 -6.49
C THR A 3 5.52 7.20 -5.85
N THR A 4 4.35 7.57 -6.37
CA THR A 4 3.05 7.00 -5.96
C THR A 4 2.72 5.73 -6.76
N VAL A 5 3.61 5.29 -7.65
CA VAL A 5 3.31 4.19 -8.57
C VAL A 5 3.11 2.86 -7.84
N ALA A 6 3.90 2.58 -6.80
CA ALA A 6 3.72 1.41 -5.95
C ALA A 6 2.33 1.37 -5.28
N THR A 7 1.90 2.51 -4.72
CA THR A 7 0.57 2.65 -4.10
C THR A 7 -0.55 2.57 -5.14
N ASN A 8 -0.37 3.22 -6.30
CA ASN A 8 -1.34 3.20 -7.39
C ASN A 8 -1.49 1.81 -8.02
N ALA A 9 -0.41 1.04 -8.15
CA ALA A 9 -0.46 -0.34 -8.63
C ALA A 9 -1.35 -1.20 -7.73
N LEU A 10 -1.19 -1.08 -6.40
CA LEU A 10 -2.01 -1.79 -5.41
C LEU A 10 -3.48 -1.35 -5.43
N LEU A 11 -3.75 -0.06 -5.59
CA LEU A 11 -5.11 0.49 -5.60
C LEU A 11 -5.86 0.22 -6.91
N GLU A 12 -5.19 0.42 -8.04
CA GLU A 12 -5.79 0.31 -9.37
C GLU A 12 -5.87 -1.14 -9.87
N ARG A 13 -5.14 -2.08 -9.24
CA ARG A 13 -5.13 -3.52 -9.60
C ARG A 13 -4.77 -3.77 -11.06
N LYS A 14 -3.97 -2.90 -11.66
CA LYS A 14 -3.70 -2.90 -13.10
C LYS A 14 -2.53 -3.78 -13.52
N ASP A 15 -1.74 -4.29 -12.58
CA ASP A 15 -0.47 -4.99 -12.86
C ASP A 15 -0.53 -6.53 -12.69
N GLU A 16 0.56 -7.18 -13.15
CA GLU A 16 0.77 -8.62 -13.31
C GLU A 16 0.27 -9.48 -12.13
N ARG A 17 -0.37 -10.61 -12.45
CA ARG A 17 -0.75 -11.61 -11.44
C ARG A 17 0.51 -12.20 -10.81
N ILE A 18 0.50 -12.30 -9.48
CA ILE A 18 1.59 -12.96 -8.74
C ILE A 18 1.16 -14.33 -8.24
N ALA A 19 2.14 -15.19 -7.99
CA ALA A 19 1.91 -16.47 -7.31
C ALA A 19 2.38 -16.45 -5.86
N ILE A 20 1.75 -17.22 -5.00
CA ILE A 20 2.14 -17.38 -3.60
C ILE A 20 2.43 -18.84 -3.33
N CYS A 21 3.69 -19.14 -3.00
CA CYS A 21 4.13 -20.46 -2.60
C CYS A 21 3.98 -20.59 -1.07
N VAL A 22 3.07 -21.45 -0.62
CA VAL A 22 2.81 -21.72 0.80
C VAL A 22 3.14 -23.16 1.16
N THR A 23 3.40 -23.46 2.42
CA THR A 23 3.51 -24.85 2.88
C THR A 23 2.20 -25.60 2.58
N ARG A 24 2.29 -26.87 2.18
CA ARG A 24 1.13 -27.74 1.95
C ARG A 24 0.19 -27.76 3.17
N ASP A 25 -1.11 -27.76 2.87
CA ASP A 25 -2.25 -27.63 3.79
C ASP A 25 -2.48 -26.20 4.33
N PHE A 26 -1.73 -25.21 3.85
CA PHE A 26 -1.89 -23.78 4.19
C PHE A 26 -2.36 -22.92 3.01
N ARG A 27 -2.94 -23.54 1.97
CA ARG A 27 -3.48 -22.83 0.80
C ARG A 27 -4.39 -21.66 1.19
N ASP A 28 -5.27 -21.88 2.16
CA ASP A 28 -6.30 -20.90 2.53
C ASP A 28 -5.78 -19.85 3.52
N LEU A 29 -4.48 -19.85 3.87
CA LEU A 29 -3.92 -18.96 4.89
C LEU A 29 -4.23 -17.48 4.62
N GLN A 30 -4.10 -17.02 3.38
CA GLN A 30 -4.38 -15.63 3.02
C GLN A 30 -5.88 -15.36 2.84
N GLN A 31 -6.66 -16.34 2.41
CA GLN A 31 -8.11 -16.21 2.22
C GLN A 31 -8.86 -16.18 3.57
N ILE A 32 -8.46 -17.02 4.52
CA ILE A 32 -8.97 -17.00 5.90
C ILE A 32 -8.60 -15.65 6.55
N GLY A 33 -7.38 -15.16 6.27
CA GLY A 33 -6.89 -13.89 6.75
C GLY A 33 -7.00 -13.80 8.29
N ASN A 34 -7.53 -12.68 8.77
CA ASN A 34 -7.84 -12.44 10.19
C ASN A 34 -9.36 -12.29 10.44
N GLN A 35 -10.20 -12.87 9.57
CA GLN A 35 -11.67 -12.70 9.55
C GLN A 35 -12.18 -11.28 9.23
N ALA A 36 -11.32 -10.26 9.08
CA ALA A 36 -11.70 -8.96 8.53
C ALA A 36 -11.61 -9.03 7.00
N HIS A 37 -12.75 -9.09 6.32
CA HIS A 37 -12.81 -9.20 4.86
C HIS A 37 -12.27 -7.92 4.20
N GLN A 38 -11.04 -7.99 3.70
CA GLN A 38 -10.47 -6.99 2.80
C GLN A 38 -10.01 -7.74 1.54
N ASN A 39 -10.76 -7.63 0.44
CA ASN A 39 -10.50 -8.31 -0.84
C ASN A 39 -9.29 -7.72 -1.58
N ILE A 40 -8.14 -7.58 -0.91
CA ILE A 40 -6.94 -6.94 -1.45
C ILE A 40 -6.16 -7.92 -2.35
N PHE A 41 -6.37 -9.24 -2.22
CA PHE A 41 -5.53 -10.28 -2.84
C PHE A 41 -6.23 -11.25 -3.82
N ASP A 42 -7.35 -10.85 -4.43
CA ASP A 42 -8.09 -11.64 -5.44
C ASP A 42 -7.28 -11.96 -6.73
N LEU A 43 -6.02 -11.48 -6.83
CA LEU A 43 -5.14 -11.62 -8.00
C LEU A 43 -4.02 -12.66 -7.83
N THR A 44 -4.15 -13.58 -6.87
CA THR A 44 -3.05 -14.46 -6.45
C THR A 44 -3.29 -15.93 -6.82
N GLU A 45 -2.33 -16.53 -7.53
CA GLU A 45 -2.32 -17.99 -7.77
C GLU A 45 -1.57 -18.68 -6.62
N ILE A 46 -2.22 -19.59 -5.90
CA ILE A 46 -1.62 -20.23 -4.73
C ILE A 46 -1.02 -21.60 -5.12
N ILE A 47 0.24 -21.81 -4.71
CA ILE A 47 0.97 -23.07 -4.85
C ILE A 47 1.26 -23.64 -3.47
N GLU A 48 0.97 -24.93 -3.31
CA GLU A 48 1.34 -25.67 -2.12
C GLU A 48 2.67 -26.41 -2.32
N VAL A 49 3.63 -26.09 -1.48
CA VAL A 49 4.96 -26.70 -1.44
C VAL A 49 4.95 -27.80 -0.40
N ASP A 50 5.25 -29.02 -0.85
CA ASP A 50 5.24 -30.21 0.02
C ASP A 50 6.52 -30.32 0.86
N GLU A 51 6.59 -29.49 1.89
CA GLU A 51 7.68 -29.43 2.86
C GLU A 51 7.11 -29.36 4.28
N ARG A 52 7.90 -29.74 5.30
CA ARG A 52 7.48 -29.61 6.69
C ARG A 52 8.68 -29.43 7.62
N ILE A 53 8.69 -28.28 8.28
CA ILE A 53 9.54 -27.98 9.43
C ILE A 53 8.70 -28.04 10.71
N GLU A 54 9.23 -28.67 11.75
CA GLU A 54 8.61 -28.77 13.07
C GLU A 54 9.52 -28.14 14.13
N LEU A 55 8.93 -27.42 15.10
CA LEU A 55 9.65 -26.88 16.25
C LEU A 55 9.71 -27.90 17.38
N ILE A 56 10.91 -28.16 17.90
CA ILE A 56 11.10 -29.05 19.03
C ILE A 56 10.99 -28.25 20.33
N LEU A 57 9.90 -28.46 21.06
CA LEU A 57 9.66 -27.85 22.37
C LEU A 57 10.33 -28.67 23.48
N GLY A 58 10.72 -28.00 24.58
CA GLY A 58 11.67 -28.51 25.58
C GLY A 58 11.39 -29.87 26.24
N LEU A 59 10.17 -30.42 26.13
CA LEU A 59 9.78 -31.72 26.67
C LEU A 59 10.12 -32.90 25.74
N GLU A 60 10.34 -32.66 24.44
CA GLU A 60 10.62 -33.72 23.45
C GLU A 60 12.12 -33.99 23.22
N LYS A 61 12.99 -33.28 23.93
CA LYS A 61 14.46 -33.41 23.84
C LYS A 61 15.01 -34.81 24.16
N ARG A 62 14.18 -35.76 24.60
CA ARG A 62 14.61 -37.04 25.17
C ARG A 62 14.52 -38.25 24.24
N HIS A 63 13.83 -38.17 23.08
CA HIS A 63 13.53 -39.37 22.29
C HIS A 63 13.52 -39.20 20.76
N SER A 64 14.54 -38.59 20.14
CA SER A 64 14.69 -38.70 18.68
C SER A 64 16.12 -38.93 18.25
N SER A 65 16.36 -40.05 17.57
CA SER A 65 17.54 -40.39 16.77
C SER A 65 17.62 -39.63 15.43
N GLU A 66 16.70 -38.68 15.20
CA GLU A 66 16.67 -37.81 14.02
C GLU A 66 17.52 -36.55 14.22
N SER A 67 18.13 -36.07 13.13
CA SER A 67 19.01 -34.91 13.12
C SER A 67 18.23 -33.63 13.46
N VAL A 68 18.40 -33.16 14.70
CA VAL A 68 17.91 -31.86 15.15
C VAL A 68 18.83 -30.75 14.67
N ILE A 69 18.27 -29.70 14.10
CA ILE A 69 19.00 -28.53 13.61
C ILE A 69 18.68 -27.33 14.50
N LYS A 70 19.68 -26.52 14.81
CA LYS A 70 19.45 -25.24 15.48
C LYS A 70 19.16 -24.17 14.42
N GLY A 71 17.97 -23.60 14.43
CA GLY A 71 17.55 -22.52 13.54
C GLY A 71 18.20 -21.18 13.88
N ILE A 72 18.05 -20.20 13.01
CA ILE A 72 18.71 -18.88 13.12
C ILE A 72 18.21 -18.06 14.33
N SER A 73 16.96 -18.28 14.76
CA SER A 73 16.40 -17.67 15.97
C SER A 73 16.92 -18.31 17.26
N GLY A 74 17.65 -19.42 17.17
CA GLY A 74 18.09 -20.24 18.30
C GLY A 74 17.14 -21.38 18.66
N ASP A 75 15.96 -21.45 18.03
CA ASP A 75 15.01 -22.54 18.18
C ASP A 75 15.58 -23.86 17.63
N LEU A 76 15.16 -24.99 18.20
CA LEU A 76 15.48 -26.30 17.66
C LEU A 76 14.39 -26.71 16.69
N VAL A 77 14.79 -27.06 15.47
CA VAL A 77 13.90 -27.46 14.39
C VAL A 77 14.23 -28.87 13.91
N ARG A 78 13.19 -29.54 13.40
CA ARG A 78 13.28 -30.82 12.73
C ARG A 78 12.73 -30.69 11.32
N VAL A 79 13.47 -31.20 10.35
CA VAL A 79 13.00 -31.33 8.97
C VAL A 79 12.20 -32.63 8.88
N VAL A 80 10.88 -32.54 9.05
CA VAL A 80 9.97 -33.69 8.98
C VAL A 80 9.76 -34.12 7.54
N ARG A 81 9.72 -33.16 6.62
CA ARG A 81 9.64 -33.41 5.19
C ARG A 81 10.58 -32.44 4.45
N PRO A 82 11.66 -32.95 3.83
CA PRO A 82 12.58 -32.11 3.07
C PRO A 82 11.91 -31.61 1.80
N LEU A 83 12.35 -30.47 1.31
CA LEU A 83 11.89 -29.93 0.03
C LEU A 83 12.25 -30.88 -1.13
N ASN A 84 11.26 -31.25 -1.94
CA ASN A 84 11.49 -32.01 -3.16
C ASN A 84 11.46 -31.09 -4.40
N GLU A 85 12.64 -30.60 -4.78
CA GLU A 85 12.83 -29.62 -5.85
C GLU A 85 12.37 -30.15 -7.23
N GLU A 86 12.81 -31.34 -7.63
CA GLU A 86 12.61 -31.87 -8.98
C GLU A 86 11.20 -32.44 -9.21
N ALA A 87 10.69 -33.27 -8.31
CA ALA A 87 9.45 -34.01 -8.57
C ALA A 87 8.18 -33.23 -8.19
N ALA A 88 8.25 -32.36 -7.17
CA ALA A 88 7.10 -31.64 -6.66
C ALA A 88 7.09 -30.17 -7.10
N LEU A 89 8.20 -29.46 -6.95
CA LEU A 89 8.22 -28.00 -7.10
C LEU A 89 8.37 -27.52 -8.55
N LYS A 90 9.26 -28.14 -9.33
CA LYS A 90 9.54 -27.79 -10.74
C LYS A 90 8.29 -27.82 -11.65
N PRO A 91 7.39 -28.83 -11.58
CA PRO A 91 6.16 -28.83 -12.39
C PRO A 91 5.21 -27.69 -12.00
N LEU A 92 5.13 -27.37 -10.70
CA LEU A 92 4.26 -26.30 -10.19
C LEU A 92 4.74 -24.93 -10.68
N ILE A 93 6.05 -24.68 -10.65
CA ILE A 93 6.65 -23.45 -11.17
C ILE A 93 6.45 -23.31 -12.69
N LYS A 94 6.65 -24.38 -13.46
CA LYS A 94 6.39 -24.36 -14.91
C LYS A 94 4.95 -23.97 -15.25
N ARG A 95 3.99 -24.50 -14.48
CA ARG A 95 2.57 -24.16 -14.62
C ARG A 95 2.29 -22.68 -14.34
N LEU A 96 3.05 -22.00 -13.48
CA LEU A 96 2.93 -20.55 -13.28
C LEU A 96 3.36 -19.77 -14.52
N LEU A 97 4.50 -20.14 -15.08
CA LEU A 97 5.06 -19.49 -16.27
C LEU A 97 4.12 -19.66 -17.47
N GLU A 98 3.52 -20.85 -17.63
CA GLU A 98 2.48 -21.11 -18.65
C GLU A 98 1.24 -20.21 -18.47
N LYS A 99 0.91 -19.83 -17.24
CA LYS A 99 -0.16 -18.87 -16.92
C LYS A 99 0.25 -17.41 -17.09
N GLY A 100 1.49 -17.13 -17.50
CA GLY A 100 2.04 -15.79 -17.63
C GLY A 100 2.39 -15.12 -16.29
N ILE A 101 2.53 -15.89 -15.22
CA ILE A 101 2.94 -15.37 -13.90
C ILE A 101 4.46 -15.35 -13.84
N SER A 102 5.01 -14.15 -13.72
CA SER A 102 6.46 -13.88 -13.73
C SER A 102 7.04 -13.68 -12.32
N CYS A 103 6.20 -13.36 -11.34
CA CYS A 103 6.61 -12.93 -9.99
C CYS A 103 5.91 -13.76 -8.90
N SER A 104 6.63 -14.05 -7.81
CA SER A 104 6.09 -14.87 -6.72
C SER A 104 6.56 -14.45 -5.33
N ALA A 105 5.72 -14.67 -4.33
CA ALA A 105 6.09 -14.60 -2.92
C ALA A 105 6.18 -16.02 -2.32
N VAL A 106 7.18 -16.26 -1.48
CA VAL A 106 7.34 -17.54 -0.77
C VAL A 106 7.04 -17.34 0.72
N VAL A 107 6.16 -18.17 1.26
CA VAL A 107 5.62 -18.10 2.63
C VAL A 107 5.55 -19.50 3.22
N LEU A 108 6.69 -20.01 3.66
CA LEU A 108 6.76 -21.31 4.31
C LEU A 108 6.64 -21.18 5.84
N MET A 109 6.06 -22.21 6.46
CA MET A 109 5.94 -22.30 7.91
C MET A 109 7.32 -22.41 8.53
N HIS A 110 7.54 -21.68 9.63
CA HIS A 110 8.81 -21.62 10.35
C HIS A 110 10.02 -21.10 9.56
N SER A 111 9.83 -20.48 8.39
CA SER A 111 10.94 -19.92 7.60
C SER A 111 11.72 -18.80 8.30
N TYR A 112 11.11 -18.12 9.27
CA TYR A 112 11.77 -17.15 10.14
C TYR A 112 12.93 -17.74 10.97
N THR A 113 12.92 -19.06 11.20
CA THR A 113 13.96 -19.78 11.94
C THR A 113 14.73 -20.76 11.06
N TYR A 114 14.09 -21.30 10.01
CA TYR A 114 14.71 -22.19 9.03
C TYR A 114 14.44 -21.69 7.60
N PRO A 115 15.17 -20.66 7.12
CA PRO A 115 14.92 -20.04 5.81
C PRO A 115 15.37 -20.89 4.61
N GLN A 116 16.07 -22.00 4.84
CA GLN A 116 16.75 -22.77 3.80
C GLN A 116 15.78 -23.30 2.74
N HIS A 117 14.59 -23.77 3.13
CA HIS A 117 13.59 -24.22 2.16
C HIS A 117 13.12 -23.08 1.25
N GLU A 118 12.88 -21.89 1.80
CA GLU A 118 12.48 -20.73 0.97
C GLU A 118 13.58 -20.31 0.00
N ILE A 119 14.84 -20.32 0.44
CA ILE A 119 16.00 -20.00 -0.41
C ILE A 119 16.13 -21.01 -1.56
N LEU A 120 15.84 -22.29 -1.33
CA LEU A 120 15.86 -23.31 -2.38
C LEU A 120 14.71 -23.10 -3.38
N VAL A 121 13.52 -22.71 -2.90
CA VAL A 121 12.38 -22.37 -3.76
C VAL A 121 12.74 -21.18 -4.68
N GLU A 122 13.31 -20.11 -4.12
CA GLU A 122 13.76 -18.94 -4.91
C GLU A 122 14.77 -19.34 -5.98
N LYS A 123 15.83 -20.06 -5.60
CA LYS A 123 16.86 -20.48 -6.57
C LYS A 123 16.27 -21.28 -7.72
N LEU A 124 15.39 -22.24 -7.43
CA LEU A 124 14.75 -23.04 -8.46
C LEU A 124 13.83 -22.18 -9.33
N ALA A 125 13.02 -21.30 -8.73
CA ALA A 125 12.10 -20.44 -9.44
C ALA A 125 12.80 -19.47 -10.40
N LEU A 126 13.87 -18.81 -9.95
CA LEU A 126 14.69 -17.94 -10.79
C LEU A 126 15.36 -18.72 -11.93
N ASN A 127 15.91 -19.91 -11.64
CA ASN A 127 16.52 -20.77 -12.67
C ASN A 127 15.51 -21.24 -13.74
N LEU A 128 14.24 -21.38 -13.39
CA LEU A 128 13.18 -21.78 -14.32
C LEU A 128 12.58 -20.61 -15.12
N GLY A 129 12.91 -19.37 -14.75
CA GLY A 129 12.54 -18.17 -15.51
C GLY A 129 11.53 -17.25 -14.81
N LEU A 130 11.27 -17.39 -13.51
CA LEU A 130 10.60 -16.31 -12.78
C LEU A 130 11.50 -15.08 -12.76
N ARG A 131 10.89 -13.92 -12.98
CA ARG A 131 11.58 -12.63 -13.01
C ARG A 131 11.96 -12.16 -11.62
N HIS A 132 11.09 -12.38 -10.64
CA HIS A 132 11.28 -11.94 -9.27
C HIS A 132 10.63 -12.90 -8.26
N VAL A 133 11.31 -13.10 -7.13
CA VAL A 133 10.80 -13.90 -6.01
C VAL A 133 11.06 -13.16 -4.70
N SER A 134 10.00 -12.88 -3.93
CA SER A 134 10.12 -12.26 -2.61
C SER A 134 10.13 -13.31 -1.51
N LEU A 135 11.20 -13.34 -0.72
CA LEU A 135 11.36 -14.25 0.41
C LEU A 135 10.90 -13.62 1.72
N CYS A 136 10.03 -14.31 2.46
CA CYS A 136 9.57 -13.86 3.77
C CYS A 136 10.70 -13.54 4.77
N PRO A 137 11.68 -14.43 5.02
CA PRO A 137 12.75 -14.18 6.00
C PRO A 137 13.75 -13.10 5.56
N ALA A 138 13.81 -12.78 4.25
CA ALA A 138 14.62 -11.66 3.75
C ALA A 138 13.96 -10.31 4.04
N LEU A 139 12.63 -10.27 4.11
CA LEU A 139 11.85 -9.05 4.38
C LEU A 139 11.57 -8.87 5.88
N THR A 140 11.14 -9.93 6.57
CA THR A 140 10.79 -9.91 7.99
C THR A 140 10.99 -11.27 8.68
N LEU A 141 11.63 -11.26 9.85
CA LEU A 141 11.89 -12.46 10.67
C LEU A 141 10.77 -12.76 11.70
N MET A 142 9.54 -12.33 11.41
CA MET A 142 8.40 -12.55 12.31
C MET A 142 7.94 -14.02 12.37
N VAL A 143 7.49 -14.46 13.56
CA VAL A 143 6.86 -15.78 13.80
C VAL A 143 5.44 -15.90 13.21
N ARG A 144 4.78 -14.80 12.82
CA ARG A 144 3.40 -14.83 12.29
C ARG A 144 3.39 -15.00 10.77
N ALA A 145 2.84 -16.12 10.28
CA ALA A 145 2.82 -16.50 8.85
C ALA A 145 1.98 -15.58 7.97
N LEU A 146 0.79 -15.19 8.43
CA LEU A 146 -0.08 -14.32 7.64
C LEU A 146 0.54 -12.92 7.42
N PRO A 147 0.95 -12.16 8.45
CA PRO A 147 1.53 -10.82 8.23
C PRO A 147 2.82 -10.82 7.40
N ARG A 148 3.70 -11.82 7.59
CA ARG A 148 4.89 -11.94 6.73
C ARG A 148 4.50 -12.23 5.28
N GLY A 149 3.50 -13.09 5.08
CA GLY A 149 3.02 -13.47 3.76
C GLY A 149 2.41 -12.29 3.02
N LEU A 150 1.61 -11.46 3.71
CA LEU A 150 1.06 -10.22 3.15
C LEU A 150 2.17 -9.26 2.73
N THR A 151 3.19 -9.10 3.56
CA THR A 151 4.34 -8.23 3.25
C THR A 151 5.09 -8.73 2.02
N ALA A 152 5.36 -10.04 1.94
CA ALA A 152 6.03 -10.65 0.79
C ALA A 152 5.18 -10.61 -0.48
N SER A 153 3.86 -10.78 -0.38
CA SER A 153 2.95 -10.64 -1.52
C SER A 153 2.97 -9.21 -2.08
N VAL A 154 2.91 -8.19 -1.22
CA VAL A 154 3.00 -6.78 -1.64
C VAL A 154 4.34 -6.48 -2.28
N ASP A 155 5.43 -6.96 -1.68
CA ASP A 155 6.78 -6.81 -2.23
C ASP A 155 6.88 -7.45 -3.63
N ALA A 156 6.43 -8.69 -3.80
CA ALA A 156 6.47 -9.40 -5.08
C ALA A 156 5.61 -8.74 -6.16
N TYR A 157 4.53 -8.07 -5.77
CA TYR A 157 3.64 -7.33 -6.67
C TYR A 157 4.26 -6.01 -7.14
N VAL A 158 5.01 -5.33 -6.26
CA VAL A 158 5.49 -3.96 -6.48
C VAL A 158 6.92 -3.90 -7.02
N VAL A 159 7.81 -4.79 -6.59
CA VAL A 159 9.24 -4.79 -6.97
C VAL A 159 9.50 -4.94 -8.49
N PRO A 160 8.64 -5.57 -9.32
CA PRO A 160 8.83 -5.62 -10.77
C PRO A 160 8.73 -4.27 -11.50
N PHE A 161 8.71 -3.16 -10.77
CA PHE A 161 8.73 -1.83 -11.34
C PHE A 161 10.12 -1.48 -11.92
N ASP A 162 10.21 -1.39 -13.25
CA ASP A 162 11.39 -0.93 -13.99
C ASP A 162 10.98 0.30 -14.82
N GLU A 163 11.43 1.50 -14.41
CA GLU A 163 11.20 2.75 -15.17
C GLU A 163 12.25 2.98 -16.27
N GLY A 164 13.14 2.03 -16.55
CA GLY A 164 14.18 2.20 -17.56
C GLY A 164 15.21 3.27 -17.18
N LEU A 165 15.37 3.56 -15.89
CA LEU A 165 16.23 4.62 -15.34
C LEU A 165 17.72 4.23 -15.25
N SER A 166 18.12 3.14 -15.90
CA SER A 166 19.46 2.50 -15.88
C SER A 166 20.68 3.41 -16.14
N LYS A 167 20.50 4.66 -16.55
CA LYS A 167 21.57 5.63 -16.87
C LYS A 167 21.78 6.71 -15.80
N VAL A 168 20.98 6.75 -14.74
CA VAL A 168 21.07 7.80 -13.70
C VAL A 168 21.12 7.14 -12.32
N ASN A 169 21.94 7.67 -11.41
CA ASN A 169 22.01 7.17 -10.03
C ASN A 169 20.77 7.64 -9.26
N VAL A 170 19.70 6.85 -9.32
CA VAL A 170 18.42 7.14 -8.68
C VAL A 170 18.34 6.45 -7.33
N LEU A 171 18.14 7.24 -6.28
CA LEU A 171 17.81 6.76 -4.94
C LEU A 171 16.32 6.89 -4.72
N PHE A 172 15.66 5.81 -4.32
CA PHE A 172 14.26 5.74 -3.98
C PHE A 172 14.05 5.98 -2.49
N MET A 173 13.04 6.76 -2.15
CA MET A 173 12.70 7.03 -0.75
C MET A 173 11.91 5.87 -0.15
N GLN A 174 12.21 5.53 1.10
CA GLN A 174 11.63 4.42 1.85
C GLN A 174 10.63 4.92 2.91
N SER A 175 9.75 4.06 3.40
CA SER A 175 8.65 4.29 4.34
C SER A 175 9.13 4.74 5.72
N ASP A 176 10.40 4.46 6.03
CA ASP A 176 11.11 4.92 7.22
C ASP A 176 11.80 6.28 7.02
N GLY A 177 11.67 6.89 5.83
CA GLY A 177 12.33 8.13 5.44
C GLY A 177 13.75 7.97 4.89
N GLY A 178 14.26 6.74 4.79
CA GLY A 178 15.57 6.44 4.22
C GLY A 178 15.62 6.55 2.69
N LEU A 179 16.83 6.53 2.12
CA LEU A 179 17.07 6.47 0.68
C LEU A 179 17.78 5.17 0.32
N ALA A 180 17.28 4.45 -0.68
CA ALA A 180 17.89 3.22 -1.18
C ALA A 180 18.05 3.24 -2.70
N ALA A 181 19.19 2.76 -3.20
CA ALA A 181 19.38 2.50 -4.62
C ALA A 181 18.41 1.41 -5.11
N GLU A 182 18.09 1.41 -6.40
CA GLU A 182 17.21 0.43 -7.07
C GLU A 182 17.50 -1.02 -6.65
N SER A 183 18.78 -1.42 -6.63
CA SER A 183 19.21 -2.77 -6.29
C SER A 183 18.97 -3.18 -4.83
N ARG A 184 18.70 -2.22 -3.94
CA ARG A 184 18.40 -2.43 -2.51
C ARG A 184 17.00 -1.94 -2.15
N PHE A 185 16.23 -1.57 -3.16
CA PHE A 185 14.87 -1.12 -3.01
C PHE A 185 13.97 -2.34 -2.80
N SER A 186 12.98 -2.19 -1.92
CA SER A 186 12.03 -3.24 -1.61
C SER A 186 10.65 -2.61 -1.61
N GLY A 187 9.73 -3.20 -2.36
CA GLY A 187 8.43 -2.63 -2.64
C GLY A 187 7.61 -2.36 -1.39
N HIS A 188 7.75 -3.20 -0.35
CA HIS A 188 7.06 -2.97 0.93
C HIS A 188 7.56 -1.73 1.69
N LYS A 189 8.79 -1.29 1.42
CA LYS A 189 9.38 -0.05 1.96
C LYS A 189 9.15 1.15 1.06
N ALA A 190 8.71 0.98 -0.18
CA ALA A 190 8.40 2.09 -1.09
C ALA A 190 7.12 2.86 -0.68
N VAL A 191 6.30 2.20 0.12
CA VAL A 191 4.96 2.63 0.48
C VAL A 191 5.10 3.71 1.56
N LEU A 192 4.83 4.97 1.18
CA LEU A 192 4.53 6.10 2.10
C LEU A 192 5.75 6.75 2.77
N SER A 193 6.60 7.48 2.03
CA SER A 193 7.86 8.06 2.53
C SER A 193 7.85 9.59 2.76
N GLY A 194 7.99 10.09 4.00
CA GLY A 194 8.13 11.53 4.33
C GLY A 194 8.50 11.87 5.80
N PRO A 195 9.31 12.92 6.14
CA PRO A 195 9.87 13.14 7.50
C PRO A 195 9.31 14.35 8.31
N ALA A 196 9.33 14.32 9.68
CA ALA A 196 9.45 15.52 10.58
C ALA A 196 9.57 15.28 12.13
N GLU A 197 10.10 16.29 12.84
CA GLU A 197 10.45 16.36 14.30
C GLU A 197 9.31 16.75 15.29
N ARG A 198 8.13 17.18 14.82
CA ARG A 198 6.88 17.26 15.61
C ARG A 198 5.97 16.13 15.14
N PRO A 199 5.00 15.63 15.96
CA PRO A 199 3.97 14.73 15.47
C PRO A 199 3.34 15.36 14.22
N LEU A 200 3.63 14.80 13.06
CA LEU A 200 3.32 15.42 11.78
C LEU A 200 2.12 14.71 11.19
N ILE A 201 1.11 15.46 10.80
CA ILE A 201 0.14 14.98 9.85
C ILE A 201 0.61 15.43 8.48
N VAL A 202 0.98 14.48 7.65
CA VAL A 202 1.33 14.68 6.25
C VAL A 202 0.04 14.57 5.46
N PHE A 203 -0.21 15.54 4.59
CA PHE A 203 -1.39 15.65 3.76
C PHE A 203 -0.94 15.88 2.32
N ASP A 204 -0.98 14.86 1.49
CA ASP A 204 -0.56 14.92 0.10
C ASP A 204 -1.77 14.88 -0.82
N MET A 205 -1.98 15.91 -1.64
CA MET A 205 -3.18 15.96 -2.49
C MET A 205 -2.85 16.29 -3.94
N GLY A 206 -3.07 15.29 -4.79
CA GLY A 206 -3.01 15.40 -6.24
C GLY A 206 -4.36 15.73 -6.87
N GLY A 207 -4.43 15.60 -8.21
CA GLY A 207 -5.67 15.82 -8.96
C GLY A 207 -6.69 14.68 -8.90
N LYS A 208 -6.30 13.51 -8.37
CA LYS A 208 -7.12 12.29 -8.34
C LYS A 208 -7.30 11.70 -6.94
N SER A 209 -6.27 11.81 -6.11
CA SER A 209 -6.20 11.19 -4.79
C SER A 209 -5.57 12.14 -3.76
N THR A 210 -5.92 11.91 -2.51
CA THR A 210 -5.42 12.61 -1.32
C THR A 210 -4.94 11.61 -0.30
N ASP A 211 -3.66 11.62 0.04
CA ASP A 211 -3.00 10.72 0.98
C ASP A 211 -2.72 11.43 2.31
N VAL A 212 -3.16 10.85 3.42
CA VAL A 212 -2.98 11.42 4.76
C VAL A 212 -2.15 10.51 5.64
N SER A 213 -0.91 10.87 5.98
CA SER A 213 -0.13 10.19 7.03
C SER A 213 -0.16 10.88 8.37
N ARG A 214 0.04 10.10 9.44
CA ARG A 214 0.50 10.62 10.73
C ARG A 214 1.87 10.04 11.10
N TYR A 215 2.88 10.90 11.17
CA TYR A 215 4.18 10.64 11.76
C TYR A 215 4.13 10.95 13.26
N ALA A 216 3.84 9.94 14.06
CA ALA A 216 4.15 9.90 15.48
C ALA A 216 4.66 8.49 15.73
N GLU A 217 5.68 8.33 16.57
CA GLU A 217 6.25 7.04 16.95
C GLU A 217 5.14 6.11 17.43
N ILE A 218 4.67 5.17 16.59
CA ILE A 218 3.48 4.36 16.86
C ILE A 218 3.60 2.96 16.27
N ALA A 219 3.41 1.99 17.17
CA ALA A 219 3.01 0.62 16.88
C ALA A 219 1.52 0.55 16.47
N GLY A 220 1.21 -0.24 15.42
CA GLY A 220 -0.07 -0.97 15.38
C GLY A 220 -0.90 -0.98 14.09
N ALA A 221 -0.36 -1.49 12.97
CA ALA A 221 -1.02 -2.45 12.05
C ALA A 221 0.10 -3.11 11.22
N ILE A 222 0.01 -4.43 10.98
CA ILE A 222 1.21 -5.27 10.78
C ILE A 222 1.57 -5.43 9.29
N ILE A 223 2.19 -4.41 8.72
CA ILE A 223 3.32 -4.58 7.79
C ILE A 223 4.53 -4.12 8.60
N GLN A 224 5.48 -5.00 8.88
CA GLN A 224 6.56 -4.71 9.85
C GLN A 224 7.79 -4.06 9.23
N ALA A 225 7.55 -2.95 8.56
CA ALA A 225 8.52 -1.88 8.41
C ALA A 225 8.02 -0.67 9.24
N PRO A 226 8.88 0.27 9.66
CA PRO A 226 8.39 1.57 10.11
C PRO A 226 7.54 2.16 8.98
N GLN A 227 6.24 2.34 9.23
CA GLN A 227 5.29 2.82 8.24
C GLN A 227 4.65 4.11 8.72
N LEU A 228 4.61 5.10 7.84
CA LEU A 228 3.69 6.23 7.93
C LEU A 228 2.27 5.70 7.65
N ASP A 229 1.33 5.95 8.56
CA ASP A 229 -0.06 5.48 8.46
C ASP A 229 -0.85 6.34 7.47
N ILE A 230 -0.86 5.99 6.17
CA ILE A 230 -1.50 6.77 5.10
C ILE A 230 -2.89 6.27 4.70
N ASN A 231 -3.86 7.20 4.60
CA ASN A 231 -5.19 6.95 4.05
C ASN A 231 -5.46 7.78 2.79
N THR A 232 -6.04 7.15 1.75
CA THR A 232 -6.36 7.80 0.47
C THR A 232 -7.84 8.21 0.36
N VAL A 233 -8.12 9.46 -0.01
CA VAL A 233 -9.46 10.03 -0.26
C VAL A 233 -9.49 10.61 -1.68
N ALA A 234 -10.54 10.38 -2.47
CA ALA A 234 -10.65 10.93 -3.83
C ALA A 234 -11.27 12.34 -3.81
N VAL A 235 -10.45 13.38 -3.63
CA VAL A 235 -10.87 14.79 -3.64
C VAL A 235 -9.84 15.65 -4.38
N GLY A 236 -10.28 16.45 -5.35
CA GLY A 236 -9.41 17.32 -6.16
C GLY A 236 -9.33 18.77 -5.66
N GLY A 237 -8.42 19.55 -6.25
CA GLY A 237 -8.24 20.97 -5.98
C GLY A 237 -9.00 21.90 -6.93
N TYR A 238 -8.84 23.20 -6.75
CA TYR A 238 -9.27 24.24 -7.68
C TYR A 238 -8.10 24.77 -8.51
N VAL A 239 -8.42 25.26 -9.71
CA VAL A 239 -7.45 25.80 -10.67
C VAL A 239 -7.80 27.26 -10.92
N ILE A 240 -6.78 28.12 -10.97
CA ILE A 240 -6.97 29.53 -11.36
C ILE A 240 -6.72 29.61 -12.88
N PRO A 241 -7.77 29.85 -13.70
CA PRO A 241 -7.66 29.76 -15.16
C PRO A 241 -6.53 30.60 -15.74
N ASP A 242 -6.36 31.83 -15.24
CA ASP A 242 -5.38 32.80 -15.75
C ASP A 242 -3.92 32.36 -15.57
N TYR A 243 -3.65 31.45 -14.62
CA TYR A 243 -2.31 30.94 -14.33
C TYR A 243 -2.10 29.49 -14.80
N PHE A 244 -3.14 28.88 -15.38
CA PHE A 244 -3.05 27.50 -15.86
C PHE A 244 -2.62 27.48 -17.32
N PRO A 245 -1.63 26.65 -17.69
CA PRO A 245 -1.15 26.62 -19.06
C PRO A 245 -2.23 26.12 -20.02
N SER A 246 -2.24 26.67 -21.23
CA SER A 246 -3.16 26.27 -22.29
C SER A 246 -2.66 24.96 -22.90
N ILE A 247 -3.05 23.84 -22.30
CA ILE A 247 -2.58 22.48 -22.65
C ILE A 247 -3.73 21.54 -23.04
N PHE A 248 -4.92 22.09 -23.32
CA PHE A 248 -6.09 21.30 -23.67
C PHE A 248 -6.34 21.29 -25.18
N GLY A 249 -7.27 20.44 -25.61
CA GLY A 249 -7.67 20.31 -27.00
C GLY A 249 -6.73 19.43 -27.84
N PRO A 250 -7.03 19.23 -29.13
CA PRO A 250 -6.29 18.29 -29.98
C PRO A 250 -4.82 18.66 -30.25
N ASN A 251 -4.46 19.92 -30.04
CA ASN A 251 -3.12 20.47 -30.30
C ASN A 251 -2.40 20.92 -29.02
N ASP A 252 -2.94 20.61 -27.84
CA ASP A 252 -2.39 20.99 -26.53
C ASP A 252 -2.12 22.51 -26.38
N ASP A 253 -3.01 23.35 -26.91
CA ASP A 253 -2.85 24.81 -26.96
C ASP A 253 -4.08 25.60 -26.46
N GLN A 254 -5.13 24.91 -25.99
CA GLN A 254 -6.37 25.54 -25.57
C GLN A 254 -6.42 25.83 -24.06
N PRO A 255 -6.99 26.97 -23.64
CA PRO A 255 -7.15 27.32 -22.23
C PRO A 255 -8.28 26.52 -21.57
N LEU A 256 -8.43 26.68 -20.26
CA LEU A 256 -9.59 26.18 -19.52
C LEU A 256 -10.87 26.92 -19.94
N GLU A 257 -11.95 26.18 -20.20
CA GLU A 257 -13.23 26.76 -20.60
C GLU A 257 -14.09 27.14 -19.37
N VAL A 258 -13.98 28.41 -18.97
CA VAL A 258 -14.69 28.96 -17.81
C VAL A 258 -16.18 29.15 -18.09
N LYS A 259 -16.55 29.47 -19.33
CA LYS A 259 -17.93 29.78 -19.68
C LYS A 259 -18.81 28.53 -19.63
N GLU A 260 -18.35 27.44 -20.25
CA GLU A 260 -19.04 26.14 -20.22
C GLU A 260 -19.16 25.62 -18.79
N THR A 261 -18.09 25.74 -17.99
CA THR A 261 -18.12 25.39 -16.56
C THR A 261 -19.21 26.17 -15.83
N ARG A 262 -19.34 27.48 -16.08
CA ARG A 262 -20.35 28.31 -15.44
C ARG A 262 -21.77 27.92 -15.86
N GLU A 263 -21.99 27.66 -17.14
CA GLU A 263 -23.28 27.20 -17.67
C GLU A 263 -23.69 25.86 -17.03
N ASN A 264 -22.76 24.92 -16.91
CA ASN A 264 -22.98 23.65 -16.21
C ASN A 264 -23.34 23.84 -14.72
N PHE A 265 -22.71 24.82 -14.05
CA PHE A 265 -23.05 25.15 -12.67
C PHE A 265 -24.41 25.86 -12.53
N ASP A 266 -24.79 26.71 -13.51
CA ASP A 266 -26.12 27.33 -13.56
C ASP A 266 -27.20 26.25 -13.74
N ASP A 267 -26.94 25.23 -14.56
CA ASP A 267 -27.82 24.07 -14.70
C ASP A 267 -27.89 23.23 -13.44
N LEU A 268 -26.76 23.00 -12.76
CA LEU A 268 -26.69 22.29 -11.48
C LEU A 268 -27.38 23.06 -10.33
N ALA A 269 -27.40 24.39 -10.38
CA ALA A 269 -28.05 25.21 -9.36
C ALA A 269 -29.57 25.02 -9.34
N LYS A 270 -30.21 24.74 -10.49
CA LYS A 270 -31.65 24.53 -10.61
C LYS A 270 -32.16 23.38 -9.73
N PRO A 271 -31.67 22.12 -9.85
CA PRO A 271 -32.11 21.03 -9.00
C PRO A 271 -31.73 21.22 -7.53
N ILE A 272 -30.55 21.79 -7.23
CA ILE A 272 -30.12 22.05 -5.84
C ILE A 272 -31.07 23.02 -5.13
N ASN A 273 -31.42 24.14 -5.78
CA ASN A 273 -32.32 25.13 -5.21
C ASN A 273 -33.76 24.60 -5.12
N SER A 274 -34.20 23.81 -6.10
CA SER A 274 -35.49 23.13 -6.05
C SER A 274 -35.59 22.18 -4.85
N TYR A 275 -34.55 21.37 -4.62
CA TYR A 275 -34.48 20.48 -3.47
C TYR A 275 -34.45 21.26 -2.14
N ARG A 276 -33.64 22.32 -2.03
CA ARG A 276 -33.64 23.16 -0.81
C ARG A 276 -35.00 23.77 -0.51
N LYS A 277 -35.71 24.29 -1.51
CA LYS A 277 -37.06 24.85 -1.35
C LYS A 277 -38.09 23.81 -0.91
N SER A 278 -37.89 22.53 -1.28
CA SER A 278 -38.75 21.45 -0.77
C SER A 278 -38.56 21.17 0.73
N GLN A 279 -37.37 21.49 1.28
CA GLN A 279 -37.05 21.33 2.70
C GLN A 279 -37.35 22.59 3.52
N ASP A 280 -37.13 23.77 2.94
CA ASP A 280 -37.40 25.07 3.55
C ASP A 280 -37.92 26.05 2.48
N GLN A 281 -39.23 26.26 2.48
CA GLN A 281 -39.91 27.16 1.53
C GLN A 281 -39.51 28.63 1.69
N SER A 282 -38.97 29.02 2.85
CA SER A 282 -38.51 30.39 3.13
C SER A 282 -37.05 30.63 2.72
N GLY A 283 -36.34 29.56 2.34
CA GLY A 283 -34.92 29.60 2.00
C GLY A 283 -34.65 30.35 0.69
N LYS A 284 -33.74 31.33 0.74
CA LYS A 284 -33.22 31.99 -0.47
C LYS A 284 -32.40 31.02 -1.31
N ASP A 285 -32.52 31.16 -2.64
CA ASP A 285 -31.74 30.42 -3.61
C ASP A 285 -30.23 30.63 -3.39
N MET A 286 -29.46 29.55 -3.51
CA MET A 286 -28.01 29.61 -3.54
C MET A 286 -27.56 30.13 -4.89
N THR A 287 -26.59 31.03 -4.86
CA THR A 287 -25.85 31.43 -6.06
C THR A 287 -24.88 30.33 -6.46
N VAL A 288 -24.47 30.31 -7.73
CA VAL A 288 -23.44 29.39 -8.24
C VAL A 288 -22.16 29.43 -7.39
N GLN A 289 -21.71 30.61 -6.96
CA GLN A 289 -20.51 30.74 -6.13
C GLN A 289 -20.67 30.06 -4.77
N LYS A 290 -21.86 30.15 -4.16
CA LYS A 290 -22.13 29.47 -2.89
C LYS A 290 -22.20 27.96 -3.06
N ILE A 291 -22.71 27.48 -4.19
CA ILE A 291 -22.75 26.06 -4.52
C ILE A 291 -21.33 25.52 -4.73
N ALA A 292 -20.51 26.20 -5.54
CA ALA A 292 -19.11 25.86 -5.76
C ALA A 292 -18.30 25.84 -4.45
N LEU A 293 -18.47 26.86 -3.60
CA LEU A 293 -17.86 26.87 -2.27
C LEU A 293 -18.37 25.72 -1.39
N GLY A 294 -19.63 25.32 -1.54
CA GLY A 294 -20.22 24.15 -0.90
C GLY A 294 -19.47 22.86 -1.24
N PHE A 295 -19.12 22.65 -2.51
CA PHE A 295 -18.28 21.51 -2.93
C PHE A 295 -16.92 21.52 -2.24
N VAL A 296 -16.25 22.68 -2.19
CA VAL A 296 -14.96 22.83 -1.48
C VAL A 296 -15.12 22.52 0.01
N ASN A 297 -16.22 22.94 0.64
CA ASN A 297 -16.50 22.64 2.04
C ASN A 297 -16.75 21.15 2.29
N VAL A 298 -17.50 20.48 1.40
CA VAL A 298 -17.74 19.03 1.46
C VAL A 298 -16.42 18.27 1.27
N ALA A 299 -15.58 18.69 0.34
CA ALA A 299 -14.23 18.17 0.12
C ALA A 299 -13.39 18.30 1.40
N ASN A 300 -13.31 19.49 1.98
CA ASN A 300 -12.59 19.75 3.24
C ASN A 300 -13.10 18.87 4.39
N GLU A 301 -14.42 18.72 4.53
CA GLU A 301 -15.02 17.89 5.58
C GLU A 301 -14.71 16.40 5.37
N THR A 302 -14.78 15.94 4.11
CA THR A 302 -14.47 14.55 3.73
C THR A 302 -13.02 14.21 4.04
N MET A 303 -12.08 15.14 3.82
CA MET A 303 -10.66 14.95 4.14
C MET A 303 -10.36 15.10 5.63
N ARG A 304 -11.05 16.01 6.32
CA ARG A 304 -10.87 16.24 7.77
C ARG A 304 -11.25 15.03 8.61
N ARG A 305 -12.39 14.40 8.30
CA ARG A 305 -12.95 13.29 9.08
C ARG A 305 -11.94 12.16 9.33
N PRO A 306 -11.28 11.58 8.31
CA PRO A 306 -10.28 10.54 8.54
C PRO A 306 -9.08 11.06 9.33
N ILE A 307 -8.53 12.25 9.02
CA ILE A 307 -7.41 12.84 9.77
C ILE A 307 -7.72 12.86 11.27
N ARG A 308 -8.92 13.34 11.62
CA ARG A 308 -9.37 13.43 13.01
C ARG A 308 -9.58 12.08 13.65
N GLN A 309 -10.38 11.21 13.02
CA GLN A 309 -10.70 9.88 13.55
C GLN A 309 -9.43 9.07 13.83
N TRP A 310 -8.49 9.02 12.88
CA TRP A 310 -7.28 8.22 13.04
C TRP A 310 -6.32 8.78 14.10
N THR A 311 -6.23 10.10 14.21
CA THR A 311 -5.41 10.74 15.24
C THR A 311 -5.99 10.48 16.63
N GLU A 312 -7.31 10.61 16.77
CA GLU A 312 -8.04 10.39 18.03
C GLU A 312 -8.09 8.91 18.45
N ILE A 313 -8.27 7.97 17.51
CA ILE A 313 -8.23 6.51 17.76
C ILE A 313 -6.89 6.09 18.39
N LYS A 314 -5.79 6.74 17.98
CA LYS A 314 -4.46 6.51 18.54
C LYS A 314 -4.24 7.22 19.88
N GLY A 315 -5.25 7.89 20.44
CA GLY A 315 -5.19 8.56 21.73
C GLY A 315 -4.56 9.95 21.68
N HIS A 316 -4.49 10.59 20.51
CA HIS A 316 -3.89 11.92 20.37
C HIS A 316 -4.87 12.96 19.87
N GLU A 317 -4.60 14.21 20.22
CA GLU A 317 -5.37 15.35 19.76
C GLU A 317 -4.73 15.97 18.51
N THR A 318 -5.53 16.23 17.48
CA THR A 318 -5.08 16.80 16.20
C THR A 318 -4.41 18.17 16.37
N ARG A 319 -4.85 18.98 17.33
CA ARG A 319 -4.29 20.31 17.64
C ARG A 319 -2.81 20.30 18.05
N ASN A 320 -2.31 19.15 18.51
CA ASN A 320 -0.90 19.00 18.93
C ASN A 320 0.02 18.58 17.77
N HIS A 321 -0.52 18.50 16.55
CA HIS A 321 0.23 18.10 15.35
C HIS A 321 0.51 19.30 14.45
N ALA A 322 1.63 19.23 13.72
CA ALA A 322 1.83 20.08 12.56
C ALA A 322 1.16 19.45 11.33
N LEU A 323 0.64 20.26 10.41
CA LEU A 323 0.13 19.81 9.11
C LEU A 323 1.14 20.16 8.03
N ALA A 324 1.78 19.17 7.41
CA ALA A 324 2.58 19.36 6.20
C ALA A 324 1.75 18.98 4.99
N CYS A 325 1.63 19.90 4.04
CA CYS A 325 0.86 19.69 2.83
C CYS A 325 1.77 19.53 1.61
N PHE A 326 1.47 18.55 0.76
CA PHE A 326 2.22 18.20 -0.45
C PHE A 326 1.31 18.18 -1.68
N CYS A 327 1.93 18.07 -2.86
CA CYS A 327 1.33 18.17 -4.19
C CYS A 327 0.61 19.49 -4.51
N GLY A 328 0.21 19.66 -5.78
CA GLY A 328 -0.29 20.93 -6.31
C GLY A 328 -1.62 21.39 -5.72
N ALA A 329 -2.44 20.47 -5.20
CA ALA A 329 -3.74 20.79 -4.63
C ALA A 329 -3.73 20.83 -3.09
N GLY A 330 -2.73 20.24 -2.44
CA GLY A 330 -2.66 20.17 -0.97
C GLY A 330 -2.66 21.53 -0.26
N PRO A 331 -1.78 22.48 -0.65
CA PRO A 331 -1.72 23.82 -0.08
C PRO A 331 -3.03 24.60 -0.18
N GLN A 332 -3.87 24.29 -1.17
CA GLN A 332 -5.14 24.97 -1.41
C GLN A 332 -6.18 24.70 -0.31
N HIS A 333 -6.10 23.53 0.33
CA HIS A 333 -7.01 23.09 1.38
C HIS A 333 -6.39 23.15 2.78
N ALA A 334 -5.06 23.23 2.85
CA ALA A 334 -4.25 23.21 4.07
C ALA A 334 -4.82 24.07 5.21
N CYS A 335 -5.04 25.36 4.94
CA CYS A 335 -5.51 26.31 5.94
C CYS A 335 -6.93 25.99 6.45
N ALA A 336 -7.83 25.55 5.57
CA ALA A 336 -9.19 25.22 5.95
C ALA A 336 -9.24 23.94 6.80
N ILE A 337 -8.46 22.93 6.40
CA ILE A 337 -8.29 21.67 7.13
C ILE A 337 -7.66 21.93 8.51
N ALA A 338 -6.53 22.64 8.56
CA ALA A 338 -5.82 22.95 9.81
C ALA A 338 -6.71 23.67 10.83
N ARG A 339 -7.46 24.70 10.38
CA ARG A 339 -8.42 25.41 11.24
C ARG A 339 -9.51 24.48 11.77
N SER A 340 -10.06 23.63 10.91
CA SER A 340 -11.14 22.71 11.29
C SER A 340 -10.65 21.59 12.24
N LEU A 341 -9.36 21.27 12.20
CA LEU A 341 -8.69 20.34 13.11
C LEU A 341 -8.15 20.99 14.39
N GLY A 342 -8.29 22.32 14.54
CA GLY A 342 -7.82 23.08 15.70
C GLY A 342 -6.30 23.23 15.80
N MET A 343 -5.58 23.05 14.68
CA MET A 343 -4.13 23.22 14.60
C MET A 343 -3.76 24.71 14.64
N LYS A 344 -2.61 25.02 15.24
CA LYS A 344 -2.11 26.39 15.43
C LYS A 344 -0.92 26.71 14.54
#